data_AF-A0A542EWH0-F1
#
_entry.id   AF-A0A542EWH0-F1
#
_cell.length_a   1.000
_cell.length_b   1.000
_cell.length_c   1.000
_cell.angle_alpha   90.00
_cell.angle_beta   90.00
_cell.angle_gamma   90.00
#
_symmetry.space_group_name_H-M   'P 1'
#
loop_
_entity.id
_entity.type
_entity.pdbx_description
1 polymer ?
#
loop_
_entity_poly.entity_id
_entity_poly.type
_entity_poly.pdbx_seq_one_letter_code
_entity_poly.pdbx_strand_id
1 'polypeptide(L)'
;MRIFIAAGLAVVLLAGCGGVGQETAPSVPPLVSVSSLDTPSATPSETPTPTASATPAETVCMKLDLELVRTTLAVPAVDIQTKATPTDFGIPTYDVCQLTLSNVPNGPVLNVETSVLPATAATLAATRKAYKGEPVKSAVVGEGGYGASTFVVFLLGGRLYKVSGPKATLAKYVVLAQEVARQATSVPTADPVVTLPDCDRGSSAAEKVLGARPTARRDSTSAAGDPICGWLTATSVLTTSVRHTPQAKALIAPLSKAATSQSIPFGDEGYVDTATGRTTIRVGDDKLVDFVPLPARAINPDVMTQFALAMASVYTR
;
A
#
# COMPACT_ATOMS: atom_id res chain seq x y z
N MET A 1 -36.01 14.20 -43.12
CA MET A 1 -37.49 14.27 -43.11
C MET A 1 -37.96 14.11 -41.66
N ARG A 2 -38.51 15.20 -41.07
CA ARG A 2 -39.16 15.37 -39.72
C ARG A 2 -38.24 15.11 -38.50
N ILE A 3 -37.82 16.04 -37.63
CA ILE A 3 -38.37 17.19 -36.85
C ILE A 3 -39.47 16.83 -35.84
N PHE A 4 -39.16 17.00 -34.53
CA PHE A 4 -39.91 17.55 -33.35
C PHE A 4 -38.97 17.43 -32.13
N ILE A 5 -38.42 18.44 -31.43
CA ILE A 5 -38.87 19.61 -30.61
C ILE A 5 -39.63 19.25 -29.30
N ALA A 6 -38.99 19.54 -28.15
CA ALA A 6 -39.50 20.19 -26.91
C ALA A 6 -38.32 20.26 -25.90
N ALA A 7 -37.70 21.40 -25.54
CA ALA A 7 -38.15 22.62 -24.86
C ALA A 7 -38.60 22.40 -23.40
N GLY A 8 -37.82 22.93 -22.45
CA GLY A 8 -38.13 22.97 -21.02
C GLY A 8 -37.16 23.88 -20.25
N LEU A 9 -37.43 25.19 -20.29
CA LEU A 9 -36.81 26.24 -19.48
C LEU A 9 -37.45 26.25 -18.07
N ALA A 10 -36.65 26.44 -17.03
CA ALA A 10 -37.09 27.04 -15.77
C ALA A 10 -35.95 27.85 -15.13
N VAL A 11 -36.12 29.17 -15.15
CA VAL A 11 -35.34 30.18 -14.42
C VAL A 11 -36.12 30.49 -13.14
N VAL A 12 -35.47 30.47 -11.98
CA VAL A 12 -35.88 31.27 -10.81
C VAL A 12 -34.63 31.89 -10.18
N LEU A 13 -34.57 33.21 -10.28
CA LEU A 13 -33.70 34.13 -9.54
C LEU A 13 -34.21 34.28 -8.10
N LEU A 14 -33.31 34.35 -7.13
CA LEU A 14 -33.51 35.13 -5.90
C LEU A 14 -32.19 35.79 -5.50
N ALA A 15 -32.26 37.11 -5.37
CA ALA A 15 -31.21 38.04 -4.98
C ALA A 15 -31.40 38.50 -3.52
N GLY A 16 -30.33 39.05 -2.93
CA GLY A 16 -30.32 39.84 -1.68
C GLY A 16 -28.93 39.79 -1.04
N CYS A 17 -28.06 40.81 -1.20
CA CYS A 17 -27.93 42.02 -0.35
C CYS A 17 -27.64 41.66 1.12
N GLY A 18 -26.59 42.10 1.81
CA GLY A 18 -25.58 43.15 1.67
C GLY A 18 -25.05 43.42 3.10
N GLY A 19 -23.85 44.00 3.27
CA GLY A 19 -23.41 44.46 4.59
C GLY A 19 -21.90 44.54 4.79
N VAL A 20 -21.32 45.68 4.42
CA VAL A 20 -19.97 46.15 4.75
C VAL A 20 -19.97 46.81 6.14
N GLY A 21 -18.88 46.64 6.90
CA GLY A 21 -18.62 47.37 8.13
C GLY A 21 -17.18 47.21 8.61
N GLN A 22 -16.30 48.11 8.16
CA GLN A 22 -15.05 48.47 8.85
C GLN A 22 -15.42 49.37 10.05
N GLU A 23 -14.76 49.22 11.20
CA GLU A 23 -13.83 50.23 11.77
C GLU A 23 -13.40 49.93 13.23
N THR A 24 -12.08 49.98 13.42
CA THR A 24 -11.28 50.44 14.58
C THR A 24 -11.56 49.95 16.01
N ALA A 25 -10.56 49.21 16.54
CA ALA A 25 -10.14 49.26 17.95
C ALA A 25 -9.56 50.67 18.28
N PRO A 26 -9.48 51.14 19.55
CA PRO A 26 -8.47 50.63 20.49
C PRO A 26 -8.85 50.70 22.00
N SER A 27 -8.17 49.91 22.85
CA SER A 27 -7.55 50.35 24.13
C SER A 27 -7.34 49.19 25.12
N VAL A 28 -6.14 49.17 25.70
CA VAL A 28 -5.54 48.33 26.75
C VAL A 28 -4.89 49.33 27.75
N PRO A 29 -4.55 49.07 29.04
CA PRO A 29 -5.01 48.13 30.10
C PRO A 29 -5.36 48.91 31.42
N PRO A 30 -5.46 48.28 32.63
CA PRO A 30 -4.24 48.02 33.41
C PRO A 30 -4.17 46.63 34.09
N LEU A 31 -2.92 46.28 34.44
CA LEU A 31 -2.49 45.14 35.23
C LEU A 31 -3.19 45.07 36.59
N VAL A 32 -3.73 43.91 36.95
CA VAL A 32 -4.02 43.55 38.33
C VAL A 32 -3.28 42.24 38.65
N SER A 33 -2.24 42.37 39.46
CA SER A 33 -1.55 41.27 40.12
C SER A 33 -2.46 40.69 41.20
N VAL A 34 -2.77 39.40 41.11
CA VAL A 34 -3.21 38.61 42.27
C VAL A 34 -2.33 37.37 42.33
N SER A 35 -1.44 37.37 43.33
CA SER A 35 -0.79 36.18 43.84
C SER A 35 -1.78 35.42 44.70
N SER A 36 -2.04 34.16 44.38
CA SER A 36 -2.52 33.15 45.32
C SER A 36 -1.97 31.81 44.86
N LEU A 37 -1.08 31.24 45.68
CA LEU A 37 -0.68 29.85 45.59
C LEU A 37 -1.92 28.97 45.77
N ASP A 38 -2.13 28.04 44.85
CA ASP A 38 -2.58 26.69 45.16
C ASP A 38 -2.19 25.74 44.00
N THR A 39 -1.17 24.92 44.29
CA THR A 39 -0.97 23.50 43.95
C THR A 39 -1.43 22.95 42.58
N PRO A 40 -0.55 22.25 41.83
CA PRO A 40 -0.62 22.14 40.37
C PRO A 40 -1.76 21.24 39.89
N SER A 41 -2.65 21.81 39.08
CA SER A 41 -3.53 21.04 38.20
C SER A 41 -2.67 20.39 37.13
N ALA A 42 -2.54 19.07 37.22
CA ALA A 42 -1.86 18.25 36.23
C ALA A 42 -2.32 18.60 34.82
N THR A 43 -1.38 19.12 34.02
CA THR A 43 -1.45 19.04 32.56
C THR A 43 -1.78 17.60 32.20
N PRO A 44 -2.77 17.30 31.34
CA PRO A 44 -2.81 15.99 30.71
C PRO A 44 -1.53 15.89 29.88
N SER A 45 -0.51 15.23 30.43
CA SER A 45 0.47 14.57 29.59
C SER A 45 -0.34 13.60 28.75
N GLU A 46 -0.64 13.99 27.52
CA GLU A 46 -0.81 13.04 26.44
C GLU A 46 0.50 12.24 26.41
N THR A 47 0.53 11.19 27.22
CA THR A 47 1.44 10.08 27.01
C THR A 47 1.18 9.69 25.57
N PRO A 48 2.16 9.81 24.65
CA PRO A 48 1.97 9.31 23.31
C PRO A 48 1.57 7.85 23.51
N THR A 49 0.33 7.54 23.14
CA THR A 49 -0.14 6.17 23.13
C THR A 49 0.92 5.43 22.32
N PRO A 50 1.55 4.38 22.84
CA PRO A 50 2.51 3.64 22.05
C PRO A 50 1.76 3.26 20.78
N THR A 51 2.18 3.84 19.65
CA THR A 51 1.78 3.38 18.32
C THR A 51 1.89 1.88 18.42
N ALA A 52 0.76 1.18 18.23
CA ALA A 52 0.75 -0.27 18.26
C ALA A 52 1.78 -0.72 17.24
N SER A 53 3.00 -0.98 17.71
CA SER A 53 4.00 -1.72 16.97
C SER A 53 3.32 -3.06 16.86
N ALA A 54 2.78 -3.33 15.66
CA ALA A 54 1.93 -4.47 15.41
C ALA A 54 2.65 -5.68 16.02
N THR A 55 2.12 -6.18 17.14
CA THR A 55 2.47 -7.51 17.63
C THR A 55 2.31 -8.38 16.40
N PRO A 56 3.34 -9.15 15.96
CA PRO A 56 3.28 -9.85 14.69
C PRO A 56 1.96 -10.60 14.68
N ALA A 57 1.02 -10.12 13.86
CA ALA A 57 -0.30 -10.71 13.80
C ALA A 57 -0.06 -12.20 13.57
N GLU A 58 -0.75 -13.09 14.29
CA GLU A 58 -0.60 -14.51 14.01
C GLU A 58 -0.85 -14.71 12.51
N THR A 59 0.21 -14.99 11.75
CA THR A 59 0.11 -15.17 10.31
C THR A 59 -0.07 -16.64 10.01
N VAL A 60 -0.56 -16.97 8.81
CA VAL A 60 -0.67 -18.36 8.38
C VAL A 60 0.65 -19.10 8.50
N CYS A 61 1.79 -18.46 8.20
CA CYS A 61 3.11 -19.06 8.38
C CYS A 61 3.41 -19.54 9.79
N MET A 62 2.98 -18.79 10.81
CA MET A 62 3.28 -19.12 12.21
C MET A 62 2.60 -20.43 12.64
N LYS A 63 1.61 -20.89 11.88
CA LYS A 63 0.89 -22.14 12.12
C LYS A 63 1.28 -23.24 11.13
N LEU A 64 2.08 -22.96 10.10
CA LEU A 64 2.44 -23.95 9.09
C LEU A 64 3.29 -25.08 9.68
N ASP A 65 3.04 -26.30 9.22
CA ASP A 65 3.94 -27.43 9.45
C ASP A 65 5.25 -27.25 8.67
N LEU A 66 6.30 -26.79 9.36
CA LEU A 66 7.62 -26.55 8.76
C LEU A 66 8.29 -27.84 8.28
N GLU A 67 7.99 -28.99 8.89
CA GLU A 67 8.52 -30.28 8.45
C GLU A 67 7.86 -30.72 7.14
N LEU A 68 6.55 -30.49 7.00
CA LEU A 68 5.85 -30.68 5.72
C LEU A 68 6.44 -29.79 4.63
N VAL A 69 6.71 -28.51 4.92
CA VAL A 69 7.37 -27.60 3.96
C VAL A 69 8.74 -28.14 3.56
N ARG A 70 9.55 -28.52 4.55
CA ARG A 70 10.93 -29.02 4.36
C ARG A 70 10.95 -30.26 3.47
N THR A 71 10.13 -31.24 3.80
CA THR A 71 10.05 -32.53 3.09
C THR A 71 9.44 -32.38 1.70
N THR A 72 8.37 -31.59 1.56
CA THR A 72 7.70 -31.36 0.26
C THR A 72 8.62 -30.67 -0.72
N LEU A 73 9.36 -29.64 -0.29
CA LEU A 73 10.30 -28.92 -1.15
C LEU A 73 11.67 -29.58 -1.25
N ALA A 74 11.97 -30.57 -0.39
CA ALA A 74 13.26 -31.23 -0.29
C ALA A 74 14.40 -30.22 -0.03
N VAL A 75 14.19 -29.31 0.92
CA VAL A 75 15.12 -28.24 1.28
C VAL A 75 15.83 -28.57 2.60
N PRO A 76 17.05 -28.04 2.84
CA PRO A 76 17.85 -28.44 4.00
C PRO A 76 17.31 -27.93 5.34
N ALA A 77 16.65 -26.77 5.34
CA ALA A 77 16.09 -26.14 6.54
C ALA A 77 14.88 -25.28 6.17
N VAL A 78 14.01 -25.02 7.14
CA VAL A 78 12.89 -24.08 7.01
C VAL A 78 12.79 -23.28 8.30
N ASP A 79 12.78 -21.95 8.20
CA ASP A 79 12.59 -21.06 9.34
C ASP A 79 11.66 -19.90 8.99
N ILE A 80 10.90 -19.40 9.98
CA ILE A 80 9.96 -18.30 9.80
C ILE A 80 10.72 -16.99 9.83
N GLN A 81 10.60 -16.20 8.77
CA GLN A 81 11.13 -14.85 8.77
C GLN A 81 10.12 -13.92 9.48
N THR A 82 10.42 -13.56 10.72
CA THR A 82 9.56 -12.70 11.57
C THR A 82 9.64 -11.21 11.22
N LYS A 83 10.56 -10.81 10.34
CA LYS A 83 10.63 -9.43 9.86
C LYS A 83 9.39 -9.15 9.02
N ALA A 84 8.73 -8.01 9.26
CA ALA A 84 7.68 -7.50 8.40
C ALA A 84 8.22 -7.45 6.96
N THR A 85 7.78 -8.39 6.13
CA THR A 85 8.10 -8.33 4.71
C THR A 85 7.29 -7.18 4.13
N PRO A 86 7.87 -6.41 3.19
CA PRO A 86 7.10 -5.39 2.49
C PRO A 86 5.84 -6.05 1.91
N THR A 87 4.69 -5.44 2.10
CA THR A 87 3.49 -5.81 1.36
C THR A 87 3.85 -5.77 -0.13
N ASP A 88 3.58 -6.85 -0.86
CA ASP A 88 3.68 -6.80 -2.32
C ASP A 88 2.49 -5.98 -2.82
N PHE A 89 2.75 -4.69 -3.05
CA PHE A 89 1.76 -3.76 -3.56
C PHE A 89 1.47 -4.07 -5.03
N GLY A 90 0.51 -4.96 -5.25
CA GLY A 90 -0.05 -5.35 -6.55
C GLY A 90 -1.57 -5.35 -6.54
N ILE A 91 -2.21 -5.73 -7.65
CA ILE A 91 -3.65 -5.99 -7.69
C ILE A 91 -3.87 -7.47 -8.07
N PRO A 92 -4.49 -8.27 -7.18
CA PRO A 92 -4.82 -7.96 -5.78
C PRO A 92 -3.55 -7.75 -4.93
N THR A 93 -3.68 -6.98 -3.85
CA THR A 93 -2.58 -6.77 -2.89
C THR A 93 -2.59 -7.87 -1.85
N TYR A 94 -1.42 -8.34 -1.44
CA TYR A 94 -1.27 -9.41 -0.47
C TYR A 94 -0.48 -8.99 0.76
N ASP A 95 -0.96 -9.38 1.93
CA ASP A 95 -0.13 -9.50 3.12
C ASP A 95 0.77 -10.72 2.95
N VAL A 96 2.08 -10.51 3.09
CA VAL A 96 3.09 -11.52 2.83
C VAL A 96 3.67 -11.99 4.14
N CYS A 97 3.87 -13.30 4.25
CA CYS A 97 4.79 -13.86 5.21
C CYS A 97 5.76 -14.80 4.48
N GLN A 98 7.01 -14.82 4.95
CA GLN A 98 8.12 -15.51 4.30
C GLN A 98 8.71 -16.59 5.20
N LEU A 99 9.03 -17.74 4.60
CA LEU A 99 9.86 -18.78 5.19
C LEU A 99 11.21 -18.83 4.46
N THR A 100 12.32 -18.84 5.18
CA THR A 100 13.64 -19.13 4.59
C THR A 100 13.74 -20.64 4.38
N LEU A 101 14.33 -21.07 3.27
CA LEU A 101 14.45 -22.48 2.90
C LEU A 101 15.89 -23.01 2.99
N SER A 102 16.76 -22.28 3.68
CA SER A 102 18.17 -22.62 3.82
C SER A 102 18.80 -21.90 5.00
N ASN A 103 19.95 -22.39 5.45
CA ASN A 103 20.76 -21.76 6.50
C ASN A 103 21.66 -20.63 5.98
N VAL A 104 21.67 -20.37 4.66
CA VAL A 104 22.50 -19.30 4.08
C VAL A 104 21.75 -17.97 4.07
N PRO A 105 22.40 -16.85 4.44
CA PRO A 105 21.83 -15.53 4.28
C PRO A 105 21.39 -15.29 2.83
N ASN A 106 20.21 -14.70 2.64
CA ASN A 106 19.61 -14.43 1.32
C ASN A 106 19.39 -15.67 0.44
N GLY A 107 19.23 -16.85 1.06
CA GLY A 107 18.88 -18.07 0.35
C GLY A 107 17.45 -18.08 -0.21
N PRO A 108 17.02 -19.19 -0.84
CA PRO A 108 15.67 -19.33 -1.38
C PRO A 108 14.62 -19.19 -0.29
N VAL A 109 13.45 -18.66 -0.67
CA VAL A 109 12.35 -18.36 0.24
C VAL A 109 11.03 -18.90 -0.30
N LEU A 110 10.12 -19.24 0.61
CA LEU A 110 8.72 -19.51 0.32
C LEU A 110 7.89 -18.35 0.86
N ASN A 111 7.07 -17.73 0.03
CA ASN A 111 6.12 -16.72 0.43
C ASN A 111 4.72 -17.34 0.53
N VAL A 112 4.03 -16.99 1.60
CA VAL A 112 2.61 -17.25 1.82
C VAL A 112 1.93 -15.91 1.87
N GLU A 113 1.07 -15.69 0.89
CA GLU A 113 0.47 -14.41 0.57
C GLU A 113 -1.04 -14.52 0.77
N THR A 114 -1.65 -13.59 1.51
CA THR A 114 -3.10 -13.54 1.73
C THR A 114 -3.64 -12.20 1.21
N SER A 115 -4.68 -12.22 0.37
CA SER A 115 -5.20 -10.99 -0.21
C SER A 115 -5.72 -10.06 0.88
N VAL A 116 -5.34 -8.79 0.83
CA VAL A 116 -5.77 -7.77 1.81
C VAL A 116 -7.28 -7.56 1.74
N LEU A 117 -7.78 -7.39 0.51
CA LEU A 117 -9.20 -7.20 0.24
C LEU A 117 -9.93 -8.53 0.04
N PRO A 118 -11.25 -8.56 0.29
CA PRO A 118 -12.09 -9.68 -0.09
C PRO A 118 -11.98 -10.01 -1.58
N ALA A 119 -12.09 -11.29 -1.90
CA ALA A 119 -11.98 -11.81 -3.24
C ALA A 119 -13.12 -12.77 -3.56
N THR A 120 -13.38 -12.92 -4.85
CA THR A 120 -14.43 -13.80 -5.38
C THR A 120 -13.85 -14.74 -6.44
N ALA A 121 -14.66 -15.68 -6.91
CA ALA A 121 -14.31 -16.50 -8.08
C ALA A 121 -13.99 -15.64 -9.32
N ALA A 122 -14.65 -14.49 -9.49
CA ALA A 122 -14.35 -13.55 -10.56
C ALA A 122 -12.96 -12.92 -10.39
N THR A 123 -12.57 -12.60 -9.14
CA THR A 123 -11.22 -12.12 -8.82
C THR A 123 -10.17 -13.20 -9.16
N LEU A 124 -10.40 -14.46 -8.78
CA LEU A 124 -9.51 -15.58 -9.12
C LEU A 124 -9.38 -15.78 -10.64
N ALA A 125 -10.47 -15.68 -11.38
CA ALA A 125 -10.45 -15.76 -12.84
C ALA A 125 -9.69 -14.60 -13.48
N ALA A 126 -9.86 -13.38 -12.94
CA ALA A 126 -9.14 -12.20 -13.40
C ALA A 126 -7.64 -12.30 -13.15
N THR A 127 -7.20 -12.76 -11.97
CA THR A 127 -5.77 -12.97 -11.66
C THR A 127 -5.15 -14.02 -12.57
N ARG A 128 -5.87 -15.12 -12.83
CA ARG A 128 -5.45 -16.13 -13.80
C ARG A 128 -5.29 -15.55 -15.21
N LYS A 129 -6.23 -14.72 -15.67
CA LYS A 129 -6.19 -14.09 -17.00
C LYS A 129 -5.07 -13.05 -17.12
N ALA A 130 -4.78 -12.34 -16.04
CA ALA A 130 -3.73 -11.34 -15.98
C ALA A 130 -2.33 -11.97 -16.00
N TYR A 131 -2.16 -13.19 -15.49
CA TYR A 131 -0.89 -13.89 -15.50
C TYR A 131 -0.39 -14.16 -16.94
N LYS A 132 0.83 -13.70 -17.26
CA LYS A 132 1.49 -13.82 -18.58
C LYS A 132 2.76 -14.67 -18.56
N GLY A 133 2.98 -15.44 -17.50
CA GLY A 133 4.15 -16.31 -17.38
C GLY A 133 3.91 -17.66 -18.05
N GLU A 134 4.42 -18.71 -17.42
CA GLU A 134 4.32 -20.07 -17.94
C GLU A 134 2.87 -20.61 -17.98
N PRO A 135 2.57 -21.68 -18.72
CA PRO A 135 1.22 -22.23 -18.73
C PRO A 135 0.76 -22.68 -17.33
N VAL A 136 -0.32 -22.06 -16.84
CA VAL A 136 -0.94 -22.41 -15.56
C VAL A 136 -1.94 -23.56 -15.72
N LYS A 137 -2.00 -24.42 -14.72
CA LYS A 137 -2.99 -25.50 -14.63
C LYS A 137 -3.93 -25.25 -13.46
N SER A 138 -5.11 -25.86 -13.51
CA SER A 138 -6.03 -25.83 -12.38
C SER A 138 -5.41 -26.54 -11.17
N ALA A 139 -5.61 -25.97 -9.99
CA ALA A 139 -5.21 -26.53 -8.70
C ALA A 139 -6.48 -26.85 -7.90
N VAL A 140 -6.57 -28.07 -7.36
CA VAL A 140 -7.71 -28.53 -6.58
C VAL A 140 -7.44 -28.24 -5.11
N VAL A 141 -7.75 -27.02 -4.69
CA VAL A 141 -7.63 -26.57 -3.30
C VAL A 141 -8.64 -25.45 -3.04
N GLY A 142 -9.18 -25.40 -1.82
CA GLY A 142 -10.21 -24.44 -1.43
C GLY A 142 -11.44 -24.48 -2.35
N GLU A 143 -11.92 -23.30 -2.72
CA GLU A 143 -13.05 -23.07 -3.64
C GLU A 143 -12.61 -23.08 -5.11
N GLY A 144 -11.35 -23.42 -5.38
CA GLY A 144 -10.73 -23.44 -6.70
C GLY A 144 -9.42 -22.67 -6.73
N GLY A 145 -8.53 -23.07 -7.63
CA GLY A 145 -7.23 -22.43 -7.79
C GLY A 145 -6.58 -22.70 -9.14
N TYR A 146 -5.44 -22.04 -9.35
CA TYR A 146 -4.54 -22.31 -10.46
C TYR A 146 -3.09 -22.19 -9.99
N GLY A 147 -2.18 -22.84 -10.67
CA GLY A 147 -0.77 -22.76 -10.33
C GLY A 147 0.14 -23.19 -11.45
N ALA A 148 1.42 -23.05 -11.17
CA ALA A 148 2.51 -23.32 -12.09
C ALA A 148 3.67 -24.02 -11.35
N SER A 149 4.90 -23.89 -11.86
CA SER A 149 6.09 -24.49 -11.27
C SER A 149 6.71 -23.68 -10.14
N THR A 150 6.26 -22.44 -9.90
CA THR A 150 6.81 -21.58 -8.84
C THR A 150 5.75 -21.05 -7.89
N PHE A 151 4.47 -21.37 -8.13
CA PHE A 151 3.39 -20.90 -7.27
C PHE A 151 2.09 -21.67 -7.45
N VAL A 152 1.17 -21.45 -6.52
CA VAL A 152 -0.25 -21.73 -6.63
C VAL A 152 -1.06 -20.58 -6.01
N VAL A 153 -2.17 -20.22 -6.63
CA VAL A 153 -3.15 -19.23 -6.16
C VAL A 153 -4.50 -19.91 -6.02
N PHE A 154 -5.20 -19.68 -4.92
CA PHE A 154 -6.51 -20.28 -4.68
C PHE A 154 -7.43 -19.37 -3.86
N LEU A 155 -8.73 -19.59 -4.02
CA LEU A 155 -9.77 -18.91 -3.25
C LEU A 155 -10.19 -19.77 -2.06
N LEU A 156 -10.30 -19.16 -0.88
CA LEU A 156 -10.84 -19.80 0.30
C LEU A 156 -11.45 -18.75 1.22
N GLY A 157 -12.70 -18.95 1.65
CA GLY A 157 -13.34 -18.10 2.66
C GLY A 157 -13.43 -16.63 2.23
N GLY A 158 -13.60 -16.37 0.93
CA GLY A 158 -13.65 -15.02 0.38
C GLY A 158 -12.30 -14.29 0.33
N ARG A 159 -11.16 -15.00 0.41
CA ARG A 159 -9.81 -14.44 0.23
C ARG A 159 -8.99 -15.25 -0.77
N LEU A 160 -8.09 -14.58 -1.48
CA LEU A 160 -7.09 -15.26 -2.30
C LEU A 160 -5.86 -15.55 -1.44
N TYR A 161 -5.38 -16.78 -1.55
CA TYR A 161 -4.10 -17.20 -1.00
C TYR A 161 -3.16 -17.51 -2.15
N LYS A 162 -1.90 -17.10 -2.03
CA LYS A 162 -0.84 -17.45 -2.97
C LYS A 162 0.34 -18.04 -2.21
N VAL A 163 0.78 -19.21 -2.63
CA VAL A 163 2.00 -19.83 -2.14
C VAL A 163 3.00 -19.79 -3.27
N SER A 164 4.14 -19.12 -3.09
CA SER A 164 5.13 -18.90 -4.14
C SER A 164 6.55 -19.11 -3.63
N GLY A 165 7.46 -19.59 -4.48
CA GLY A 165 8.82 -19.90 -4.04
C GLY A 165 9.70 -20.51 -5.15
N PRO A 166 10.68 -21.36 -4.80
CA PRO A 166 11.60 -21.96 -5.76
C PRO A 166 10.88 -22.90 -6.73
N LYS A 167 11.50 -23.17 -7.88
CA LYS A 167 10.93 -24.05 -8.89
C LYS A 167 10.69 -25.47 -8.33
N ALA A 168 9.44 -25.92 -8.40
CA ALA A 168 8.98 -27.23 -7.98
C ALA A 168 7.83 -27.71 -8.89
N THR A 169 7.29 -28.90 -8.62
CA THR A 169 6.10 -29.37 -9.35
C THR A 169 4.85 -28.70 -8.81
N LEU A 170 3.83 -28.51 -9.64
CA LEU A 170 2.53 -28.01 -9.17
C LEU A 170 1.95 -28.89 -8.06
N ALA A 171 2.16 -30.21 -8.12
CA ALA A 171 1.70 -31.12 -7.08
C ALA A 171 2.29 -30.79 -5.70
N LYS A 172 3.58 -30.44 -5.63
CA LYS A 172 4.21 -29.96 -4.39
C LYS A 172 3.55 -28.67 -3.90
N TYR A 173 3.31 -27.71 -4.79
CA TYR A 173 2.61 -26.47 -4.43
C TYR A 173 1.17 -26.71 -3.97
N VAL A 174 0.45 -27.67 -4.56
CA VAL A 174 -0.91 -28.05 -4.10
C VAL A 174 -0.88 -28.60 -2.69
N VAL A 175 0.10 -29.45 -2.33
CA VAL A 175 0.26 -29.95 -0.96
C VAL A 175 0.49 -28.79 0.02
N LEU A 176 1.38 -27.85 -0.32
CA LEU A 176 1.62 -26.67 0.53
C LEU A 176 0.38 -25.78 0.63
N ALA A 177 -0.38 -25.62 -0.45
CA ALA A 177 -1.63 -24.86 -0.42
C ALA A 177 -2.72 -25.53 0.40
N GLN A 178 -2.79 -26.87 0.43
CA GLN A 178 -3.72 -27.60 1.28
C GLN A 178 -3.40 -27.37 2.77
N GLU A 179 -2.12 -27.32 3.11
CA GLU A 179 -1.69 -26.96 4.47
C GLU A 179 -2.05 -25.50 4.80
N VAL A 180 -1.77 -24.55 3.90
CA VAL A 180 -2.20 -23.14 4.07
C VAL A 180 -3.72 -23.05 4.25
N ALA A 181 -4.49 -23.78 3.46
CA ALA A 181 -5.95 -23.79 3.55
C ALA A 181 -6.44 -24.34 4.91
N ARG A 182 -5.80 -25.39 5.42
CA ARG A 182 -6.09 -25.97 6.74
C ARG A 182 -5.82 -24.99 7.87
N GLN A 183 -4.74 -24.22 7.77
CA GLN A 183 -4.34 -23.26 8.80
C GLN A 183 -5.08 -21.92 8.69
N ALA A 184 -5.52 -21.53 7.49
CA ALA A 184 -6.20 -20.27 7.26
C ALA A 184 -7.48 -20.11 8.11
N THR A 185 -8.19 -21.20 8.42
CA THR A 185 -9.41 -21.16 9.24
C THR A 185 -9.16 -20.88 10.72
N SER A 186 -7.93 -21.07 11.21
CA SER A 186 -7.56 -20.84 12.62
C SER A 186 -6.88 -19.49 12.85
N VAL A 187 -6.57 -18.76 11.78
CA VAL A 187 -5.88 -17.47 11.84
C VAL A 187 -6.90 -16.33 11.84
N PRO A 188 -6.84 -15.40 12.81
CA PRO A 188 -7.67 -14.21 12.78
C PRO A 188 -7.50 -13.43 11.49
N THR A 189 -8.58 -12.83 10.99
CA THR A 189 -8.49 -11.94 9.85
C THR A 189 -7.66 -10.71 10.23
N ALA A 190 -6.59 -10.43 9.48
CA ALA A 190 -5.75 -9.26 9.70
C ALA A 190 -6.57 -7.97 9.53
N ASP A 191 -6.25 -6.95 10.33
CA ASP A 191 -6.92 -5.67 10.26
C ASP A 191 -6.79 -5.06 8.85
N PRO A 192 -7.89 -4.56 8.26
CA PRO A 192 -7.86 -3.97 6.92
C PRO A 192 -7.13 -2.62 6.89
N VAL A 193 -6.79 -2.06 8.06
CA VAL A 193 -6.20 -0.73 8.21
C VAL A 193 -5.02 -0.82 9.16
N VAL A 194 -3.81 -0.77 8.60
CA VAL A 194 -2.57 -0.52 9.35
C VAL A 194 -2.11 0.87 8.96
N THR A 195 -2.08 1.80 9.90
CA THR A 195 -1.82 3.23 9.64
C THR A 195 -0.60 3.74 10.37
N LEU A 196 0.17 4.61 9.71
CA LEU A 196 1.21 5.42 10.32
C LEU A 196 0.85 6.90 10.22
N PRO A 197 1.09 7.73 11.27
CA PRO A 197 0.78 9.16 11.24
C PRO A 197 1.40 9.92 10.06
N ASP A 198 2.60 9.51 9.63
CA ASP A 198 3.27 10.12 8.47
C ASP A 198 2.52 9.84 7.16
N CYS A 199 1.90 8.67 7.04
CA CYS A 199 1.11 8.30 5.87
C CYS A 199 -0.26 8.98 5.85
N ASP A 200 -0.82 9.35 7.00
CA ASP A 200 -2.15 9.97 7.04
C ASP A 200 -2.19 11.32 6.32
N ARG A 201 -1.06 12.04 6.29
CA ARG A 201 -0.87 13.29 5.55
C ARG A 201 -1.22 13.17 4.07
N GLY A 202 -0.94 12.01 3.46
CA GLY A 202 -1.18 11.75 2.04
C GLY A 202 -2.61 11.33 1.70
N SER A 203 -3.44 11.00 2.70
CA SER A 203 -4.70 10.29 2.47
C SER A 203 -5.66 11.03 1.55
N SER A 204 -5.94 12.31 1.81
CA SER A 204 -6.86 13.09 0.98
C SER A 204 -6.36 13.28 -0.46
N ALA A 205 -5.04 13.30 -0.67
CA ALA A 205 -4.46 13.38 -2.02
C ALA A 205 -4.46 12.00 -2.70
N ALA A 206 -4.23 10.92 -1.95
CA ALA A 206 -4.33 9.55 -2.43
C ALA A 206 -5.74 9.23 -2.94
N GLU A 207 -6.79 9.70 -2.24
CA GLU A 207 -8.18 9.55 -2.69
C GLU A 207 -8.41 10.11 -4.11
N LYS A 208 -7.78 11.25 -4.43
CA LYS A 208 -7.88 11.87 -5.76
C LYS A 208 -7.18 11.04 -6.84
N VAL A 209 -6.01 10.49 -6.53
CA VAL A 209 -5.24 9.61 -7.44
C VAL A 209 -6.02 8.31 -7.70
N LEU A 210 -6.58 7.72 -6.64
CA LEU A 210 -7.36 6.49 -6.70
C LEU A 210 -8.74 6.70 -7.34
N GLY A 211 -9.27 7.93 -7.32
CA GLY A 211 -10.62 8.25 -7.78
C GLY A 211 -11.72 7.83 -6.81
N ALA A 212 -11.36 7.33 -5.63
CA ALA A 212 -12.27 6.86 -4.60
C ALA A 212 -11.55 6.80 -3.24
N ARG A 213 -12.34 6.73 -2.17
CA ARG A 213 -11.81 6.51 -0.82
C ARG A 213 -11.17 5.13 -0.70
N PRO A 214 -9.94 5.00 -0.17
CA PRO A 214 -9.34 3.71 0.11
C PRO A 214 -10.19 2.91 1.09
N THR A 215 -10.43 1.64 0.76
CA THR A 215 -11.14 0.67 1.60
C THR A 215 -10.20 -0.12 2.50
N ALA A 216 -8.89 -0.07 2.24
CA ALA A 216 -7.86 -0.65 3.10
C ALA A 216 -6.58 0.21 3.09
N ARG A 217 -5.79 0.05 4.15
CA ARG A 217 -4.49 0.70 4.35
C ARG A 217 -3.45 -0.31 4.81
N ARG A 218 -2.24 -0.18 4.25
CA ARG A 218 -1.07 -0.99 4.58
C ARG A 218 0.14 -0.08 4.68
N ASP A 219 0.26 0.55 5.83
CA ASP A 219 1.42 1.37 6.13
C ASP A 219 2.45 0.53 6.89
N SER A 220 3.73 0.75 6.61
CA SER A 220 4.84 0.03 7.23
C SER A 220 6.09 0.91 7.24
N THR A 221 7.18 0.37 7.78
CA THR A 221 8.47 1.06 7.82
C THR A 221 9.50 0.18 7.14
N SER A 222 10.30 0.77 6.25
CA SER A 222 11.41 0.10 5.58
C SER A 222 12.48 -0.31 6.60
N ALA A 223 13.41 -1.17 6.18
CA ALA A 223 14.54 -1.56 7.02
C ALA A 223 15.43 -0.37 7.43
N ALA A 224 15.39 0.73 6.67
CA ALA A 224 16.14 1.96 6.95
C ALA A 224 15.35 2.99 7.78
N GLY A 225 14.11 2.67 8.20
CA GLY A 225 13.29 3.56 9.01
C GLY A 225 12.33 4.45 8.23
N ASP A 226 12.35 4.43 6.89
CA ASP A 226 11.41 5.25 6.10
C ASP A 226 9.98 4.68 6.07
N PRO A 227 8.95 5.52 6.15
CA PRO A 227 7.57 5.08 6.01
C PRO A 227 7.25 4.65 4.58
N ILE A 228 6.61 3.50 4.46
CA ILE A 228 6.03 2.94 3.23
C ILE A 228 4.52 2.99 3.41
N CYS A 229 3.84 3.77 2.59
CA CYS A 229 2.42 4.06 2.74
C CYS A 229 1.64 3.40 1.61
N GLY A 230 0.53 2.74 1.94
CA GLY A 230 -0.23 1.95 0.99
C GLY A 230 -1.73 2.20 1.10
N TRP A 231 -2.33 2.76 0.06
CA TRP A 231 -3.76 3.00 -0.05
C TRP A 231 -4.39 2.07 -1.09
N LEU A 232 -5.44 1.37 -0.70
CA LEU A 232 -6.04 0.32 -1.52
C LEU A 232 -7.53 0.56 -1.74
N THR A 233 -7.98 0.30 -2.95
CA THR A 233 -9.39 0.11 -3.34
C THR A 233 -9.53 -1.25 -4.00
N ALA A 234 -10.75 -1.67 -4.32
CA ALA A 234 -11.00 -2.94 -5.01
C ALA A 234 -10.27 -3.07 -6.37
N THR A 235 -9.95 -1.95 -7.02
CA THR A 235 -9.44 -1.92 -8.41
C THR A 235 -8.17 -1.08 -8.58
N SER A 236 -7.66 -0.47 -7.51
CA SER A 236 -6.50 0.40 -7.58
C SER A 236 -5.73 0.44 -6.28
N VAL A 237 -4.42 0.56 -6.40
CA VAL A 237 -3.48 0.72 -5.29
C VAL A 237 -2.66 1.96 -5.55
N LEU A 238 -2.35 2.70 -4.50
CA LEU A 238 -1.32 3.74 -4.54
C LEU A 238 -0.35 3.40 -3.42
N THR A 239 0.93 3.32 -3.73
CA THR A 239 1.96 3.04 -2.73
C THR A 239 3.08 4.06 -2.82
N THR A 240 3.71 4.33 -1.68
CA THR A 240 5.05 4.93 -1.65
C THR A 240 6.09 3.84 -1.40
N SER A 241 7.30 4.04 -1.87
CA SER A 241 8.44 3.20 -1.52
C SER A 241 9.72 4.01 -1.51
N VAL A 242 10.69 3.60 -0.69
CA VAL A 242 11.98 4.27 -0.57
C VAL A 242 13.09 3.28 -0.89
N ARG A 243 14.05 3.74 -1.70
CA ARG A 243 15.25 3.01 -2.04
C ARG A 243 16.48 3.85 -1.72
N HIS A 244 17.31 3.32 -0.82
CA HIS A 244 18.64 3.85 -0.53
C HIS A 244 19.68 3.18 -1.43
N THR A 245 20.41 3.97 -2.19
CA THR A 245 21.45 3.54 -3.12
C THR A 245 22.36 4.71 -3.51
N PRO A 246 23.70 4.54 -3.49
CA PRO A 246 24.63 5.59 -3.94
C PRO A 246 24.51 5.91 -5.44
N GLN A 247 23.70 5.16 -6.19
CA GLN A 247 23.44 5.37 -7.61
C GLN A 247 22.16 6.21 -7.84
N ALA A 248 21.55 6.82 -6.83
CA ALA A 248 20.27 7.52 -6.96
C ALA A 248 20.27 8.53 -8.11
N LYS A 249 21.33 9.36 -8.22
CA LYS A 249 21.51 10.31 -9.31
C LYS A 249 21.58 9.66 -10.70
N ALA A 250 22.30 8.54 -10.81
CA ALA A 250 22.41 7.81 -12.08
C ALA A 250 21.08 7.12 -12.46
N LEU A 251 20.29 6.71 -11.47
CA LEU A 251 19.02 6.00 -11.67
C LEU A 251 17.85 6.94 -12.01
N ILE A 252 17.88 8.19 -11.55
CA ILE A 252 16.85 9.19 -11.91
C ILE A 252 17.13 9.85 -13.27
N ALA A 253 18.40 9.97 -13.68
CA ALA A 253 18.79 10.63 -14.91
C ALA A 253 18.06 10.13 -16.19
N PRO A 254 17.79 8.82 -16.38
CA PRO A 254 17.02 8.34 -17.52
C PRO A 254 15.58 8.88 -17.56
N LEU A 255 14.97 9.14 -16.40
CA LEU A 255 13.61 9.68 -16.31
C LEU A 255 13.54 11.10 -16.88
N SER A 256 14.57 11.92 -16.68
CA SER A 256 14.62 13.28 -17.26
C SER A 256 14.57 13.30 -18.80
N LYS A 257 14.98 12.20 -19.44
CA LYS A 257 15.07 12.07 -20.90
C LYS A 257 13.90 11.30 -21.51
N ALA A 258 13.03 10.69 -20.69
CA ALA A 258 11.92 9.91 -21.19
C ALA A 258 10.85 10.82 -21.82
N ALA A 259 10.32 10.42 -22.97
CA ALA A 259 9.35 11.23 -23.72
C ALA A 259 8.03 11.46 -22.95
N THR A 260 7.71 10.58 -22.00
CA THR A 260 6.51 10.67 -21.16
C THR A 260 6.79 11.34 -19.83
N SER A 261 7.98 11.89 -19.61
CA SER A 261 8.39 12.46 -18.33
C SER A 261 8.05 13.93 -18.21
N GLN A 262 7.43 14.28 -17.10
CA GLN A 262 7.17 15.66 -16.70
C GLN A 262 7.92 15.96 -15.40
N SER A 263 8.78 16.99 -15.42
CA SER A 263 9.50 17.42 -14.23
C SER A 263 8.54 17.98 -13.17
N ILE A 264 8.85 17.71 -11.91
CA ILE A 264 8.14 18.28 -10.75
C ILE A 264 9.12 18.89 -9.75
N PRO A 265 8.72 19.95 -9.03
CA PRO A 265 9.63 20.68 -8.15
C PRO A 265 9.74 20.04 -6.76
N PHE A 266 10.11 18.75 -6.68
CA PHE A 266 10.21 18.00 -5.42
C PHE A 266 11.51 17.23 -5.27
N GLY A 267 12.01 17.23 -4.03
CA GLY A 267 13.35 16.74 -3.73
C GLY A 267 14.42 17.60 -4.42
N ASP A 268 15.57 16.99 -4.69
CA ASP A 268 16.59 17.63 -5.52
C ASP A 268 16.27 17.51 -7.02
N GLU A 269 15.49 16.49 -7.39
CA GLU A 269 15.10 16.17 -8.76
C GLU A 269 13.89 15.24 -8.74
N GLY A 270 12.89 15.47 -9.58
CA GLY A 270 11.66 14.69 -9.58
C GLY A 270 10.94 14.67 -10.91
N TYR A 271 10.31 13.53 -11.22
CA TYR A 271 9.60 13.30 -12.47
C TYR A 271 8.33 12.49 -12.29
N VAL A 272 7.28 12.84 -13.04
CA VAL A 272 6.08 12.04 -13.24
C VAL A 272 6.12 11.44 -14.65
N ASP A 273 6.02 10.12 -14.74
CA ASP A 273 5.76 9.44 -16.01
C ASP A 273 4.26 9.54 -16.34
N THR A 274 3.93 10.42 -17.28
CA THR A 274 2.55 10.71 -17.72
C THR A 274 1.83 9.50 -18.33
N ALA A 275 2.55 8.47 -18.78
CA ALA A 275 1.93 7.25 -19.30
C ALA A 275 1.48 6.28 -18.21
N THR A 276 2.18 6.25 -17.08
CA THR A 276 1.93 5.28 -16.00
C THR A 276 1.42 5.93 -14.71
N GLY A 277 1.54 7.25 -14.58
CA GLY A 277 1.30 8.01 -13.37
C GLY A 277 2.37 7.80 -12.30
N ARG A 278 3.43 7.02 -12.55
CA ARG A 278 4.50 6.81 -11.57
C ARG A 278 5.26 8.11 -11.37
N THR A 279 5.45 8.47 -10.11
CA THR A 279 6.30 9.60 -9.74
C THR A 279 7.55 9.09 -9.04
N THR A 280 8.71 9.59 -9.41
CA THR A 280 9.97 9.30 -8.73
C THR A 280 10.64 10.62 -8.36
N ILE A 281 11.05 10.76 -7.11
CA ILE A 281 11.86 11.88 -6.63
C ILE A 281 13.18 11.38 -6.05
N ARG A 282 14.23 12.18 -6.21
CA ARG A 282 15.53 12.00 -5.59
C ARG A 282 15.67 12.97 -4.43
N VAL A 283 16.18 12.48 -3.31
CA VAL A 283 16.46 13.25 -2.10
C VAL A 283 17.90 12.98 -1.72
N GLY A 284 18.74 14.01 -1.67
CA GLY A 284 20.17 13.83 -1.48
C GLY A 284 20.84 13.02 -2.60
N ASP A 285 22.01 12.46 -2.26
CA ASP A 285 22.84 11.71 -3.21
C ASP A 285 22.47 10.23 -3.30
N ASP A 286 21.77 9.69 -2.30
CA ASP A 286 21.59 8.26 -2.12
C ASP A 286 20.14 7.80 -1.94
N LYS A 287 19.13 8.67 -2.01
CA LYS A 287 17.73 8.26 -1.77
C LYS A 287 16.83 8.53 -2.98
N LEU A 288 16.05 7.51 -3.33
CA LEU A 288 14.94 7.61 -4.28
C LEU A 288 13.64 7.26 -3.59
N VAL A 289 12.60 8.03 -3.87
CA VAL A 289 11.24 7.79 -3.40
C VAL A 289 10.35 7.63 -4.62
N ASP A 290 9.65 6.52 -4.67
CA ASP A 290 8.68 6.22 -5.72
C ASP A 290 7.27 6.33 -5.17
N PHE A 291 6.38 6.96 -5.94
CA PHE A 291 4.94 6.98 -5.76
C PHE A 291 4.33 6.23 -6.93
N VAL A 292 3.73 5.06 -6.66
CA VAL A 292 3.35 4.11 -7.70
C VAL A 292 1.85 3.87 -7.65
N PRO A 293 1.09 4.37 -8.64
CA PRO A 293 -0.29 3.96 -8.83
C PRO A 293 -0.34 2.64 -9.61
N LEU A 294 -1.21 1.74 -9.16
CA LEU A 294 -1.57 0.51 -9.86
C LEU A 294 -3.09 0.44 -10.09
N PRO A 295 -3.56 -0.11 -11.22
CA PRO A 295 -2.75 -0.48 -12.37
C PRO A 295 -2.10 0.77 -12.99
N ALA A 296 -0.93 0.59 -13.61
CA ALA A 296 -0.26 1.65 -14.35
C ALA A 296 -1.20 2.20 -15.42
N ARG A 297 -1.44 3.50 -15.40
CA ARG A 297 -2.37 4.18 -16.30
C ARG A 297 -1.99 5.65 -16.39
N ALA A 298 -2.44 6.32 -17.45
CA ALA A 298 -2.38 7.76 -17.49
C ALA A 298 -3.22 8.33 -16.34
N ILE A 299 -2.54 8.98 -15.39
CA ILE A 299 -3.15 9.80 -14.34
C ILE A 299 -2.79 11.24 -14.65
N ASN A 300 -3.70 12.18 -14.40
CA ASN A 300 -3.40 13.60 -14.54
C ASN A 300 -2.12 13.91 -13.73
N PRO A 301 -1.03 14.36 -14.39
CA PRO A 301 0.23 14.61 -13.72
C PRO A 301 0.12 15.60 -12.56
N ASP A 302 -0.80 16.56 -12.64
CA ASP A 302 -1.04 17.53 -11.55
C ASP A 302 -1.57 16.84 -10.29
N VAL A 303 -2.41 15.80 -10.44
CA VAL A 303 -2.95 15.03 -9.32
C VAL A 303 -1.83 14.22 -8.65
N MET A 304 -0.95 13.59 -9.44
CA MET A 304 0.22 12.90 -8.91
C MET A 304 1.23 13.85 -8.28
N THR A 305 1.41 15.04 -8.86
CA THR A 305 2.25 16.12 -8.33
C THR A 305 1.72 16.61 -6.98
N GLN A 306 0.41 16.83 -6.85
CA GLN A 306 -0.22 17.20 -5.58
C GLN A 306 -0.06 16.10 -4.52
N PHE A 307 -0.18 14.83 -4.91
CA PHE A 307 0.07 13.71 -3.99
C PHE A 307 1.53 13.66 -3.53
N ALA A 308 2.49 13.76 -4.46
CA ALA A 308 3.91 13.81 -4.13
C ALA A 308 4.22 15.00 -3.21
N LEU A 309 3.63 16.18 -3.45
CA LEU A 309 3.77 17.36 -2.58
C LEU A 309 3.28 17.08 -1.15
N ALA A 310 2.10 16.49 -1.00
CA ALA A 310 1.51 16.18 0.30
C ALA A 310 2.41 15.22 1.12
N MET A 311 3.15 14.36 0.43
CA MET A 311 4.04 13.38 1.03
C MET A 311 5.51 13.83 1.11
N ALA A 312 5.93 14.88 0.40
CA ALA A 312 7.34 15.24 0.26
C ALA A 312 8.05 15.43 1.60
N SER A 313 7.41 16.15 2.55
CA SER A 313 7.95 16.42 3.88
C SER A 313 8.21 15.19 4.76
N VAL A 314 7.66 14.04 4.37
CA VAL A 314 7.89 12.75 5.03
C VAL A 314 9.26 12.19 4.63
N TYR A 315 9.73 12.49 3.42
CA TYR A 315 10.92 11.85 2.85
C TYR A 315 12.12 12.77 2.71
N THR A 316 11.93 14.08 2.72
CA THR A 316 12.97 15.11 2.51
C THR A 316 13.58 15.64 3.81
N ARG A 317 13.48 14.91 4.92
CA ARG A 317 14.12 15.28 6.20
C ARG A 317 15.51 14.68 6.30
#